data_AF-A0A5Q2TSR3-F1
#
_entry.id   AF-A0A5Q2TSR3-F1
#
_cell.length_a   1.000
_cell.length_b   1.000
_cell.length_c   1.000
_cell.angle_alpha   90.00
_cell.angle_beta   90.00
_cell.angle_gamma   90.00
#
_symmetry.space_group_name_H-M   'P 1'
#
loop_
_entity.id
_entity.type
_entity.pdbx_description
1 polymer ?
#
loop_
_entity_poly.entity_id
_entity_poly.type
_entity_poly.pdbx_seq_one_letter_code
_entity_poly.pdbx_strand_id
1 'polypeptide(L)'
;MSLGAGPIRTFFQVTIPNIKPGIMAGAVFAGVTSFGEVFVSVFVTSPQFVTVPVRIFNYVEQTFDPVINAVSVVFILIAVIALIIIEKTISLTKAF
;
A
#
# COMPACT_ATOMS: atom_id res chain seq x y z
N MET A 1 25.86 5.45 -21.05
CA MET A 1 26.54 6.78 -21.02
C MET A 1 27.17 7.17 -22.36
N SER A 2 27.34 6.26 -23.33
CA SER A 2 28.00 6.58 -24.62
C SER A 2 27.19 7.41 -25.63
N LEU A 3 25.90 7.72 -25.40
CA LEU A 3 25.05 8.45 -26.36
C LEU A 3 24.92 9.97 -26.07
N GLY A 4 25.76 10.55 -25.21
CA GLY A 4 25.75 12.00 -24.93
C GLY A 4 24.53 12.53 -24.16
N ALA A 5 23.62 11.67 -23.72
CA ALA A 5 22.50 12.07 -22.86
C ALA A 5 22.98 12.39 -21.44
N GLY A 6 22.62 13.58 -20.94
CA GLY A 6 22.94 13.99 -19.57
C GLY A 6 22.31 13.07 -18.51
N PRO A 7 22.81 13.09 -17.26
CA PRO A 7 22.41 12.16 -16.19
C PRO A 7 20.91 12.24 -15.88
N ILE A 8 20.32 13.43 -15.86
CA ILE A 8 18.89 13.64 -15.62
C ILE A 8 18.05 12.98 -16.72
N ARG A 9 18.41 13.20 -17.99
CA ARG A 9 17.70 12.62 -19.14
C ARG A 9 17.80 11.09 -19.14
N THR A 10 18.97 10.55 -18.79
CA THR A 10 19.21 9.11 -18.69
C THR A 10 18.39 8.47 -17.56
N PHE A 11 18.25 9.16 -16.42
CA PHE A 11 17.44 8.68 -15.30
C PHE A 11 15.96 8.53 -15.68
N PHE A 12 15.35 9.55 -16.28
CA PHE A 12 13.94 9.51 -16.66
C PHE A 12 13.65 8.63 -17.89
N GLN A 13 14.57 8.55 -18.86
CA GLN A 13 14.33 7.82 -20.12
C GLN A 13 14.80 6.37 -20.09
N VAL A 14 15.75 6.01 -19.21
CA VAL A 14 16.34 4.66 -19.18
C VAL A 14 16.13 4.02 -17.82
N THR A 15 16.54 4.69 -16.73
CA THR A 15 16.48 4.09 -15.39
C THR A 15 15.05 3.87 -14.93
N ILE A 16 14.21 4.91 -14.93
CA ILE A 16 12.81 4.82 -14.47
C ILE A 16 12.00 3.75 -15.24
N PRO A 17 12.00 3.72 -16.58
CA PRO A 17 11.27 2.68 -17.32
C PRO A 17 11.76 1.26 -17.01
N ASN A 18 13.08 1.08 -16.85
CA ASN A 18 13.65 -0.22 -16.53
C ASN A 18 13.29 -0.71 -15.12
N ILE A 19 13.22 0.20 -14.14
CA ILE A 19 12.85 -0.15 -12.75
C ILE A 19 11.36 0.00 -12.46
N LYS A 20 10.55 0.43 -13.45
CA LYS A 20 9.11 0.64 -13.33
C LYS A 20 8.36 -0.54 -12.69
N PRO A 21 8.58 -1.82 -13.06
CA PRO A 21 7.90 -2.93 -12.38
C PRO A 21 8.28 -3.04 -10.90
N GLY A 22 9.53 -2.72 -10.54
CA GLY A 22 9.99 -2.66 -9.15
C GLY A 22 9.35 -1.51 -8.36
N ILE A 23 9.24 -0.32 -8.97
CA ILE A 23 8.53 0.82 -8.35
C ILE A 23 7.06 0.49 -8.12
N MET A 24 6.39 -0.14 -9.09
CA MET A 24 4.99 -0.53 -8.94
C MET A 24 4.80 -1.57 -7.83
N ALA A 25 5.66 -2.59 -7.76
CA ALA A 25 5.65 -3.56 -6.67
C ALA A 25 5.85 -2.90 -5.29
N GLY A 26 6.86 -2.02 -5.18
CA GLY A 26 7.15 -1.29 -3.94
C GLY A 26 6.02 -0.34 -3.53
N ALA A 27 5.39 0.35 -4.49
CA ALA A 27 4.28 1.25 -4.23
C ALA A 27 3.06 0.52 -3.66
N VAL A 28 2.71 -0.66 -4.20
CA VAL A 28 1.58 -1.42 -3.67
C VAL A 28 1.93 -2.02 -2.31
N PHE A 29 3.14 -2.54 -2.12
CA PHE A 29 3.57 -3.05 -0.82
C PHE A 29 3.55 -1.96 0.26
N ALA A 30 4.09 -0.77 -0.04
CA ALA A 30 4.03 0.38 0.86
C ALA A 30 2.59 0.81 1.16
N GLY A 31 1.71 0.82 0.15
CA GLY A 31 0.28 1.10 0.34
C GLY A 31 -0.38 0.12 1.29
N VAL A 32 -0.22 -1.19 1.06
CA VAL A 32 -0.79 -2.25 1.93
C VAL A 32 -0.26 -2.13 3.36
N THR A 33 1.05 -1.90 3.53
CA THR A 33 1.69 -1.82 4.84
C THR A 33 1.18 -0.60 5.63
N SER A 34 0.99 0.54 4.96
CA SER A 34 0.51 1.78 5.58
C SER A 34 -0.90 1.63 6.20
N PHE A 35 -1.79 0.87 5.58
CA PHE A 35 -3.13 0.62 6.16
C PHE A 35 -3.11 -0.26 7.42
N GLY A 36 -2.03 -1.02 7.65
CA GLY A 36 -1.86 -1.89 8.82
C GLY A 36 -1.22 -1.22 10.05
N GLU A 37 -0.73 0.01 9.94
CA GLU A 37 -0.05 0.70 11.04
C GLU A 37 -1.03 1.35 12.03
N VAL A 38 -1.69 0.52 12.85
CA VAL A 38 -2.57 1.02 13.92
C VAL A 38 -1.75 1.67 15.04
N PHE A 39 -0.68 1.01 15.49
CA PHE A 39 0.10 1.45 16.65
C PHE A 39 0.75 2.82 16.45
N VAL A 40 1.40 3.05 15.30
CA VAL A 40 2.00 4.35 14.99
C VAL A 40 0.92 5.42 14.82
N SER A 41 -0.19 5.07 14.14
CA SER A 41 -1.31 5.99 13.91
C SER A 41 -1.99 6.44 15.19
N VAL A 42 -2.07 5.61 16.24
CA VAL A 42 -2.66 5.99 17.54
C VAL A 42 -1.84 7.09 18.23
N PHE A 43 -0.51 6.99 18.20
CA PHE A 43 0.37 8.00 18.83
C PHE A 43 0.46 9.31 18.05
N VAL A 44 0.21 9.29 16.74
CA VAL A 44 0.26 10.47 15.85
C VAL A 44 -1.13 11.10 15.61
N THR A 45 -2.20 10.35 15.83
CA THR A 45 -3.60 10.82 15.71
C THR A 45 -3.91 11.88 16.76
N SER A 46 -4.59 12.95 16.33
CA SER A 46 -5.24 13.92 17.22
C SER A 46 -6.75 13.67 17.25
N PRO A 47 -7.50 14.11 18.28
CA PRO A 47 -8.95 13.88 18.38
C PRO A 47 -9.77 14.38 17.17
N GLN A 48 -9.21 15.30 16.39
CA GLN A 48 -9.83 15.86 15.17
C GLN A 48 -9.58 15.01 13.92
N PHE A 49 -8.55 14.16 13.89
CA PHE A 49 -8.18 13.35 12.73
C PHE A 49 -7.87 11.91 13.16
N VAL A 50 -8.93 11.10 13.25
CA VAL A 50 -8.83 9.67 13.55
C VAL A 50 -8.81 8.90 12.24
N THR A 51 -7.76 8.10 12.02
CA THR A 51 -7.69 7.21 10.85
C THR A 51 -8.68 6.05 10.98
N VAL A 52 -9.15 5.52 9.85
CA VAL A 52 -10.09 4.38 9.82
C VAL A 52 -9.66 3.21 10.72
N PRO A 53 -8.40 2.71 10.67
CA PRO A 53 -7.96 1.61 11.52
C PRO A 53 -7.98 1.96 13.02
N VAL A 54 -7.59 3.19 13.40
CA VAL A 54 -7.62 3.64 14.80
C VAL A 54 -9.05 3.70 15.32
N ARG A 55 -10.00 4.14 14.48
CA ARG A 55 -11.42 4.20 14.84
C ARG A 55 -11.99 2.80 15.09
N ILE A 56 -11.64 1.82 14.26
CA ILE A 56 -12.05 0.42 14.44
C ILE A 56 -11.46 -0.15 15.73
N PHE A 57 -10.17 0.10 15.99
CA PHE A 57 -9.49 -0.35 17.21
C PHE A 57 -10.19 0.18 18.47
N ASN A 58 -10.46 1.49 18.54
CA ASN A 58 -11.15 2.10 19.67
C ASN A 58 -12.59 1.56 19.84
N TYR A 59 -13.27 1.21 18.74
CA TYR A 59 -14.64 0.68 18.78
C TYR A 59 -14.69 -0.76 19.33
N VAL A 60 -13.67 -1.58 19.01
CA VAL A 60 -13.53 -2.96 19.56
C VAL A 60 -13.38 -2.92 21.08
N GLU A 61 -12.62 -1.96 21.61
CA GLU A 61 -12.43 -1.84 23.06
C GLU A 61 -13.68 -1.38 23.81
N GLN A 62 -14.58 -0.64 23.17
CA GLN A 62 -15.76 -0.05 23.82
C GLN A 62 -17.03 -0.88 23.72
N THR A 63 -17.25 -1.66 22.65
CA THR A 63 -18.49 -2.45 22.48
C THR A 63 -18.28 -3.62 21.50
N PHE A 64 -18.73 -4.82 21.88
CA PHE A 64 -18.79 -5.97 20.96
C PHE A 64 -19.98 -5.82 20.00
N ASP A 65 -19.80 -5.01 18.96
CA ASP A 65 -20.81 -4.73 17.96
C ASP A 65 -20.55 -5.55 16.67
N PRO A 66 -21.51 -6.33 16.14
CA PRO A 66 -21.35 -7.10 14.90
C PRO A 66 -20.98 -6.26 13.67
N VAL A 67 -21.18 -4.94 13.71
CA VAL A 67 -20.75 -4.02 12.65
C VAL A 67 -19.23 -4.06 12.43
N ILE A 68 -18.44 -4.25 13.50
CA ILE A 68 -16.97 -4.31 13.41
C ILE A 68 -16.52 -5.53 12.61
N ASN A 69 -17.22 -6.65 12.76
CA ASN A 69 -16.91 -7.87 12.02
C ASN A 69 -17.13 -7.67 10.51
N ALA A 70 -18.21 -6.99 10.12
CA ALA A 70 -18.47 -6.66 8.73
C ALA A 70 -17.38 -5.74 8.15
N VAL A 71 -16.96 -4.71 8.90
CA VAL A 71 -15.88 -3.81 8.47
C VAL A 71 -14.55 -4.55 8.32
N SER A 72 -14.24 -5.46 9.24
CA SER A 72 -13.01 -6.27 9.19
C SER A 72 -12.96 -7.14 7.94
N VAL A 73 -14.07 -7.76 7.55
CA VAL A 73 -14.17 -8.55 6.30
C VAL A 73 -13.91 -7.68 5.07
N VAL A 74 -14.40 -6.44 5.04
CA VAL A 74 -14.13 -5.50 3.94
C VAL A 74 -12.64 -5.17 3.85
N PHE A 75 -11.97 -4.93 4.97
CA PHE A 75 -10.52 -4.69 4.99
C PHE A 75 -9.72 -5.90 4.51
N ILE A 76 -10.11 -7.11 4.95
CA ILE A 76 -9.50 -8.35 4.48
C ILE A 76 -9.69 -8.50 2.96
N LEU A 77 -10.88 -8.22 2.43
CA LEU A 77 -11.14 -8.25 0.99
C LEU A 77 -10.26 -7.26 0.23
N ILE A 78 -10.12 -6.03 0.72
CA ILE A 78 -9.24 -5.02 0.10
C ILE A 78 -7.79 -5.52 0.09
N ALA A 79 -7.30 -6.09 1.18
CA ALA A 79 -5.94 -6.65 1.26
C ALA A 79 -5.74 -7.81 0.28
N VAL A 80 -6.71 -8.71 0.17
CA VAL A 80 -6.69 -9.83 -0.79
C VAL A 80 -6.69 -9.32 -2.23
N ILE A 81 -7.54 -8.35 -2.56
CA ILE A 81 -7.58 -7.73 -3.91
C ILE A 81 -6.25 -7.06 -4.23
N ALA A 82 -5.67 -6.32 -3.28
CA ALA A 82 -4.36 -5.70 -3.45
C ALA A 82 -3.27 -6.75 -3.72
N LEU A 83 -3.26 -7.86 -2.97
CA LEU A 83 -2.34 -8.98 -3.20
C LEU A 83 -2.52 -9.60 -4.59
N ILE A 84 -3.75 -9.83 -5.05
CA ILE A 84 -4.03 -10.38 -6.39
C ILE A 84 -3.54 -9.41 -7.49
N ILE A 85 -3.72 -8.10 -7.30
CA ILE A 85 -3.24 -7.07 -8.25
C ILE A 85 -1.71 -7.10 -8.32
N ILE A 86 -1.04 -7.21 -7.17
CA ILE A 86 0.42 -7.36 -7.09
C ILE A 86 0.86 -8.61 -7.85
N GLU A 87 0.25 -9.75 -7.53
CA GLU A 87 0.59 -11.03 -8.15
C GLU A 87 0.42 -10.97 -9.67
N LYS A 88 -0.71 -10.44 -10.17
CA LYS A 88 -0.93 -10.28 -11.61
C LYS A 88 0.06 -9.33 -12.26
N THR A 89 0.37 -8.20 -11.63
CA THR A 89 1.28 -7.20 -12.22
C THR A 89 2.73 -7.69 -12.24
N ILE A 90 3.15 -8.45 -11.24
CA ILE A 90 4.52 -8.99 -11.12
C ILE A 90 4.68 -10.29 -11.93
N SER A 91 3.70 -11.19 -11.91
CA SER A 91 3.77 -12.50 -12.58
C SER A 91 3.77 -12.37 -14.12
N LEU A 92 3.12 -11.35 -14.68
CA LEU A 92 3.14 -11.08 -16.12
C LEU A 92 4.51 -10.62 -16.67
N THR A 93 5.46 -10.27 -15.80
CA THR A 93 6.82 -9.90 -16.22
C THR A 93 7.77 -11.11 -16.25
N LYS A 94 7.40 -12.27 -15.68
CA LYS A 94 8.22 -13.50 -15.68
C LYS A 94 8.10 -14.36 -16.96
N ALA A 95 7.36 -13.90 -17.97
CA ALA A 95 7.21 -14.60 -19.25
C ALA A 95 8.09 -14.02 -20.38
N PHE A 96 9.01 -13.10 -20.08
CA PHE A 96 10.02 -12.60 -21.02
C PHE A 96 11.43 -12.80 -20.47
#